data_AF-A0A8T2QHX8-F1
#
_entry.id   AF-A0A8T2QHX8-F1
#
_cell.length_a   1.000
_cell.length_b   1.000
_cell.length_c   1.000
_cell.angle_alpha   90.00
_cell.angle_beta   90.00
_cell.angle_gamma   90.00
#
_symmetry.space_group_name_H-M   'P 1'
#
loop_
_entity.id
_entity.type
_entity.pdbx_description
1 polymer ?
#
loop_
_entity_poly.entity_id
_entity_poly.type
_entity_poly.pdbx_seq_one_letter_code
_entity_poly.pdbx_strand_id
1 'polypeptide(L)'
;MAEAFLQIFPALMGPSSFLPLFPALLDLPTLVLALEDLERRSGSLLSENVSIVQKSPAPEALLALMDEAYTGSSTPDQDADSGDEVSASKDEADALFAHLLRDENDGLVERHWTFSGMAAAVEAVMGPTQSERLKQSIDLMPKFLRLYFGVAIRDVNDSLLCALLPTLFFRIDAMFPDKQFSSEAQKACLEFMLAAFQRSPQLISIVKKPIIDKIGQPYTSSAKAELALQLCWAIGEYGGGGSSQKAAARELFECLELLLYENLSSRGARRMGDIPRVLSDGNLLERASRARLLCAVVTAITKLATCHKEFGPRAHVCLTKVARSHQVLDKVVWRHARDYLGLMHEPVICSSILGPSNEIDDRPGTIRWADADSKAVTHIPFYLLQGKEGPPFHDFSLSDLFGHA
;
A
#
# COMPACT_ATOMS: atom_id res chain seq x y z
N MET A 1 20.44 -2.78 -23.00
CA MET A 1 19.06 -2.77 -23.53
C MET A 1 18.08 -2.16 -22.52
N ALA A 2 18.10 -2.56 -21.25
CA ALA A 2 17.24 -1.98 -20.20
C ALA A 2 17.37 -0.46 -20.03
N GLU A 3 18.58 0.11 -20.05
CA GLU A 3 18.78 1.57 -19.94
C GLU A 3 18.19 2.37 -21.11
N ALA A 4 18.29 1.84 -22.34
CA ALA A 4 17.69 2.48 -23.50
C ALA A 4 16.15 2.46 -23.42
N PHE A 5 15.58 1.38 -22.90
CA PHE A 5 14.13 1.28 -22.70
C PHE A 5 13.64 2.22 -21.58
N LEU A 6 14.42 2.40 -20.51
CA LEU A 6 14.10 3.39 -19.46
C LEU A 6 13.99 4.82 -20.02
N GLN A 7 14.76 5.17 -21.05
CA GLN A 7 14.68 6.47 -21.71
C GLN A 7 13.44 6.64 -22.59
N ILE A 8 12.97 5.55 -23.21
CA ILE A 8 11.82 5.57 -24.13
C ILE A 8 10.50 5.35 -23.39
N PHE A 9 10.54 4.69 -22.23
CA PHE A 9 9.36 4.31 -21.45
C PHE A 9 8.38 5.48 -21.18
N PRO A 10 8.83 6.70 -20.82
CA PRO A 10 7.94 7.85 -20.72
C PRO A 10 7.11 8.15 -21.98
N ALA A 11 7.66 7.90 -23.17
CA ALA A 11 6.97 8.14 -24.43
C ALA A 11 5.87 7.09 -24.71
N LEU A 12 5.87 5.96 -24.01
CA LEU A 12 4.84 4.91 -24.12
C LEU A 12 3.61 5.20 -23.24
N MET A 13 3.70 6.17 -22.34
CA MET A 13 2.60 6.60 -21.47
C MET A 13 1.70 7.60 -22.20
N GLY A 14 0.61 7.08 -22.78
CA GLY A 14 -0.50 7.86 -23.30
C GLY A 14 -1.73 7.77 -22.39
N PRO A 15 -2.75 8.60 -22.62
CA PRO A 15 -3.98 8.59 -21.81
C PRO A 15 -4.74 7.25 -21.87
N SER A 16 -4.60 6.50 -22.96
CA SER A 16 -5.21 5.18 -23.12
C SER A 16 -4.37 4.04 -22.51
N SER A 17 -3.05 4.19 -22.46
CA SER A 17 -2.15 3.15 -21.91
C SER A 17 -1.85 3.33 -20.43
N PHE A 18 -2.08 4.51 -19.86
CA PHE A 18 -1.70 4.83 -18.48
C PHE A 18 -2.25 3.84 -17.44
N LEU A 19 -3.58 3.66 -17.38
CA LEU A 19 -4.20 2.80 -16.35
C LEU A 19 -3.83 1.32 -16.51
N PRO A 20 -3.90 0.72 -17.73
CA PRO A 20 -3.49 -0.69 -17.94
C PRO A 20 -2.02 -0.96 -17.63
N LEU A 21 -1.15 0.04 -17.81
CA LEU A 21 0.29 -0.14 -17.66
C LEU A 21 0.71 -0.33 -16.20
N PHE A 22 -0.03 0.22 -15.23
CA PHE A 22 0.31 0.05 -13.82
C PHE A 22 0.26 -1.42 -13.34
N PRO A 23 -0.85 -2.16 -13.52
CA PRO A 23 -0.87 -3.60 -13.22
C PRO A 23 0.19 -4.37 -14.01
N ALA A 24 0.36 -4.07 -15.31
CA ALA A 24 1.33 -4.77 -16.17
C ALA A 24 2.78 -4.62 -15.67
N LEU A 25 3.16 -3.45 -15.16
CA LEU A 25 4.45 -3.25 -14.51
C LEU A 25 4.56 -4.11 -13.24
N LEU A 26 3.59 -4.03 -12.33
CA LEU A 26 3.63 -4.80 -11.09
C LEU A 26 3.67 -6.32 -11.32
N ASP A 27 3.04 -6.78 -12.41
CA ASP A 27 2.87 -8.20 -12.74
C ASP A 27 3.97 -8.77 -13.63
N LEU A 28 4.93 -7.96 -14.11
CA LEU A 28 5.99 -8.46 -14.98
C LEU A 28 6.83 -9.58 -14.36
N PRO A 29 7.23 -9.54 -13.06
CA PRO A 29 7.95 -10.67 -12.47
C PRO A 29 7.12 -11.97 -12.51
N THR A 30 5.81 -11.86 -12.28
CA THR A 30 4.87 -12.98 -12.39
C THR A 30 4.75 -13.49 -13.81
N LEU A 31 4.71 -12.60 -14.80
CA LEU A 31 4.68 -12.96 -16.23
C LEU A 31 5.97 -13.68 -16.65
N VAL A 32 7.13 -13.18 -16.22
CA VAL A 32 8.42 -13.84 -16.49
C VAL A 32 8.43 -15.25 -15.89
N LEU A 33 7.95 -15.40 -14.66
CA LEU A 33 7.87 -16.71 -14.01
C LEU A 33 6.90 -17.66 -14.75
N ALA A 34 5.73 -17.16 -15.19
CA ALA A 34 4.75 -17.90 -15.95
C ALA A 34 5.33 -18.45 -17.26
N LEU A 35 6.06 -17.59 -18.00
CA LEU A 35 6.71 -17.96 -19.25
C LEU A 35 7.83 -18.98 -19.02
N GLU A 36 8.62 -18.84 -17.95
CA GLU A 36 9.66 -19.82 -17.62
C GLU A 36 9.09 -21.18 -17.21
N ASP A 37 7.95 -21.19 -16.50
CA ASP A 37 7.26 -22.42 -16.15
C ASP A 37 6.70 -23.13 -17.39
N LEU A 38 6.13 -22.37 -18.33
CA LEU A 38 5.67 -22.87 -19.63
C LEU A 38 6.83 -23.42 -20.49
N GLU A 39 7.97 -22.72 -20.55
CA GLU A 39 9.19 -23.19 -21.21
C GLU A 39 9.69 -24.51 -20.59
N ARG A 40 9.65 -24.64 -19.26
CA ARG A 40 10.03 -25.89 -18.56
C ARG A 40 9.09 -27.05 -18.89
N ARG A 41 7.78 -26.81 -18.95
CA ARG A 41 6.78 -27.85 -19.30
C ARG A 41 6.89 -28.30 -20.74
N SER A 42 6.99 -27.35 -21.68
CA SER A 42 7.15 -27.64 -23.10
C SER A 42 8.49 -28.34 -23.41
N GLY A 43 9.56 -28.01 -22.66
CA GLY A 43 10.84 -28.71 -22.74
C GLY A 43 10.80 -30.14 -22.16
N SER A 44 10.02 -30.38 -21.10
CA SER A 44 9.89 -31.71 -20.47
C SER A 44 9.14 -32.71 -21.36
N LEU A 45 8.16 -32.25 -22.15
CA LEU A 45 7.41 -33.11 -23.07
C LEU A 45 8.25 -33.65 -24.25
N LEU A 46 9.46 -33.10 -24.46
CA LEU A 46 10.39 -33.53 -25.51
C LEU A 46 11.49 -34.47 -25.01
N SER A 47 11.60 -34.73 -23.70
CA SER A 47 12.66 -35.58 -23.15
C SER A 47 12.33 -37.08 -23.15
N GLU A 48 11.09 -37.48 -23.40
CA GLU A 48 10.74 -38.92 -23.49
C GLU A 48 10.70 -39.47 -24.92
N ASN A 49 10.80 -38.63 -25.96
CA ASN A 49 10.80 -39.10 -27.35
C ASN A 49 11.90 -38.44 -28.20
N VAL A 50 13.05 -39.13 -28.23
CA VAL A 50 13.99 -39.34 -29.36
C VAL A 50 14.35 -38.15 -30.25
N SER A 51 15.66 -37.87 -30.29
CA SER A 51 16.44 -37.22 -31.37
C SER A 51 15.70 -36.92 -32.68
N ILE A 52 15.67 -35.65 -33.09
CA ILE A 52 16.00 -35.13 -34.44
C ILE A 52 15.87 -33.58 -34.45
N VAL A 53 16.99 -32.94 -34.79
CA VAL A 53 17.20 -31.67 -35.50
C VAL A 53 16.11 -30.58 -35.46
N GLN A 54 16.45 -29.49 -34.76
CA GLN A 54 16.28 -28.07 -35.09
C GLN A 54 15.06 -27.66 -35.95
N LYS A 55 13.98 -27.29 -35.25
CA LYS A 55 13.18 -26.10 -35.57
C LYS A 55 12.54 -25.64 -34.26
N SER A 56 12.82 -24.41 -33.83
CA SER A 56 12.27 -23.87 -32.57
C SER A 56 10.73 -23.95 -32.60
N PRO A 57 10.08 -24.74 -31.71
CA PRO A 57 8.64 -25.00 -31.77
C PRO A 57 7.82 -24.02 -30.90
N ALA A 58 8.47 -23.05 -30.26
CA ALA A 58 7.83 -21.98 -29.50
C ALA A 58 6.67 -21.27 -30.24
N PRO A 59 6.75 -20.95 -31.55
CA PRO A 59 5.62 -20.32 -32.25
C PRO A 59 4.44 -21.28 -32.50
N GLU A 60 4.66 -22.59 -32.60
CA GLU A 60 3.61 -23.58 -32.85
C GLU A 60 2.83 -23.93 -31.58
N ALA A 61 3.50 -23.97 -30.42
CA ALA A 61 2.86 -24.13 -29.12
C ALA A 61 1.99 -22.92 -28.73
N LEU A 62 2.44 -21.69 -29.06
CA LEU A 62 1.63 -20.48 -28.89
C LEU A 62 0.41 -20.50 -29.82
N LEU A 63 0.56 -20.93 -31.08
CA LEU A 63 -0.57 -21.07 -32.01
C LEU A 63 -1.61 -22.09 -31.52
N ALA A 64 -1.16 -23.21 -30.97
CA ALA A 64 -2.04 -24.26 -30.46
C ALA A 64 -2.87 -23.79 -29.25
N LEU A 65 -2.26 -23.03 -28.33
CA LEU A 65 -2.97 -22.45 -27.20
C LEU A 65 -3.93 -21.33 -27.61
N MET A 66 -3.61 -20.57 -28.66
CA MET A 66 -4.55 -19.60 -29.24
C MET A 66 -5.78 -20.30 -29.83
N ASP A 67 -5.61 -21.44 -30.51
CA ASP A 67 -6.71 -22.25 -31.04
C ASP A 67 -7.55 -22.89 -29.92
N GLU A 68 -6.93 -23.34 -28.83
CA GLU A 68 -7.62 -23.93 -27.67
C GLU A 68 -8.46 -22.89 -26.92
N ALA A 69 -7.91 -21.69 -26.71
CA ALA A 69 -8.64 -20.57 -26.12
C ALA A 69 -9.78 -20.05 -27.03
N TYR A 70 -9.65 -20.20 -28.35
CA TYR A 70 -10.65 -19.77 -29.32
C TYR A 70 -11.78 -20.79 -29.54
N THR A 71 -11.52 -22.08 -29.36
CA THR A 71 -12.48 -23.16 -29.62
C THR A 71 -13.12 -23.76 -28.37
N GLY A 72 -12.55 -23.50 -27.18
CA GLY A 72 -13.11 -23.92 -25.89
C GLY A 72 -13.17 -25.44 -25.68
N SER A 73 -12.42 -26.23 -26.45
CA SER A 73 -12.41 -27.69 -26.30
C SER A 73 -11.37 -28.12 -25.26
N SER A 74 -11.81 -28.33 -24.02
CA SER A 74 -11.04 -29.12 -23.05
C SER A 74 -10.91 -30.55 -23.58
N THR A 75 -9.69 -31.03 -23.79
CA THR A 75 -9.45 -32.46 -23.98
C THR A 75 -9.91 -33.23 -22.74
N PRO A 76 -10.60 -34.38 -22.87
CA PRO A 76 -11.12 -35.11 -21.73
C PRO A 76 -9.98 -35.77 -20.94
N ASP A 77 -9.99 -35.54 -19.63
CA ASP A 77 -9.12 -36.15 -18.63
C ASP A 77 -9.21 -37.68 -18.64
N GLN A 78 -8.05 -38.32 -18.47
CA GLN A 78 -7.94 -39.75 -18.20
C GLN A 78 -7.35 -39.96 -16.80
N ASP A 79 -8.24 -40.40 -15.90
CA ASP A 79 -8.03 -41.19 -14.67
C ASP A 79 -7.14 -40.68 -13.51
N ALA A 80 -7.85 -40.19 -12.48
CA ALA A 80 -7.93 -40.76 -11.12
C ALA A 80 -6.73 -40.75 -10.14
N ASP A 81 -6.99 -40.07 -9.01
CA ASP A 81 -6.74 -40.49 -7.63
C ASP A 81 -5.32 -40.32 -7.03
N SER A 82 -5.08 -39.14 -6.45
CA SER A 82 -4.43 -38.99 -5.13
C SER A 82 -4.54 -37.54 -4.66
N GLY A 83 -5.21 -37.32 -3.52
CA GLY A 83 -5.27 -36.02 -2.87
C GLY A 83 -3.92 -35.63 -2.27
N ASP A 84 -3.16 -34.81 -2.98
CA ASP A 84 -1.97 -34.12 -2.49
C ASP A 84 -2.24 -32.61 -2.49
N GLU A 85 -2.07 -31.93 -1.36
CA GLU A 85 -2.20 -30.46 -1.29
C GLU A 85 -1.20 -29.74 -2.22
N VAL A 86 -0.15 -30.45 -2.68
CA VAL A 86 0.85 -29.95 -3.64
C VAL A 86 0.32 -29.95 -5.08
N SER A 87 -0.52 -30.92 -5.48
CA SER A 87 -1.14 -30.88 -6.81
C SER A 87 -2.13 -29.72 -6.91
N ALA A 88 -2.93 -29.49 -5.86
CA ALA A 88 -3.86 -28.37 -5.81
C ALA A 88 -3.17 -27.00 -5.99
N SER A 89 -2.06 -26.75 -5.26
CA SER A 89 -1.32 -25.48 -5.39
C SER A 89 -0.64 -25.29 -6.75
N LYS A 90 -0.27 -26.39 -7.42
CA LYS A 90 0.29 -26.37 -8.77
C LYS A 90 -0.80 -26.11 -9.83
N ASP A 91 -1.95 -26.79 -9.70
CA ASP A 91 -3.11 -26.59 -10.57
C ASP A 91 -3.67 -25.15 -10.45
N GLU A 92 -3.59 -24.55 -9.26
CA GLU A 92 -3.93 -23.15 -9.01
C GLU A 92 -2.95 -22.16 -9.67
N ALA A 93 -1.64 -22.43 -9.63
CA ALA A 93 -0.64 -21.63 -10.35
C ALA A 93 -0.85 -21.70 -11.88
N ASP A 94 -1.27 -22.86 -12.38
CA ASP A 94 -1.48 -23.11 -13.80
C ASP A 94 -2.70 -22.39 -14.34
N ALA A 95 -3.79 -22.38 -13.56
CA ALA A 95 -4.95 -21.56 -13.86
C ALA A 95 -4.57 -20.07 -13.94
N LEU A 96 -3.73 -19.58 -13.03
CA LEU A 96 -3.27 -18.19 -13.02
C LEU A 96 -2.39 -17.85 -14.22
N PHE A 97 -1.43 -18.71 -14.57
CA PHE A 97 -0.58 -18.50 -15.74
C PHE A 97 -1.37 -18.57 -17.04
N ALA A 98 -2.31 -19.50 -17.16
CA ALA A 98 -3.23 -19.55 -18.30
C ALA A 98 -4.05 -18.27 -18.41
N HIS A 99 -4.50 -17.71 -17.28
CA HIS A 99 -5.23 -16.44 -17.25
C HIS A 99 -4.36 -15.23 -17.59
N LEU A 100 -3.12 -15.18 -17.12
CA LEU A 100 -2.17 -14.09 -17.41
C LEU A 100 -1.73 -14.08 -18.88
N LEU A 101 -1.72 -15.25 -19.52
CA LEU A 101 -1.35 -15.44 -20.93
C LEU A 101 -2.53 -15.32 -21.90
N ARG A 102 -3.76 -15.11 -21.42
CA ARG A 102 -4.93 -14.85 -22.30
C ARG A 102 -4.81 -13.47 -22.94
N ASP A 103 -5.29 -13.39 -24.19
CA ASP A 103 -5.34 -12.16 -24.97
C ASP A 103 -6.17 -11.06 -24.25
N GLU A 104 -5.72 -9.81 -24.36
CA GLU A 104 -6.22 -8.63 -23.62
C GLU A 104 -7.67 -8.24 -23.96
N ASN A 105 -8.31 -8.93 -24.92
CA ASN A 105 -9.65 -8.66 -25.40
C ASN A 105 -10.76 -8.85 -24.34
N ASP A 106 -10.49 -9.51 -23.22
CA ASP A 106 -11.44 -9.67 -22.09
C ASP A 106 -11.21 -8.66 -20.94
N GLY A 107 -10.29 -7.72 -21.12
CA GLY A 107 -9.86 -6.76 -20.11
C GLY A 107 -8.90 -7.38 -19.10
N LEU A 108 -7.92 -6.60 -18.63
CA LEU A 108 -7.04 -6.97 -17.52
C LEU A 108 -7.87 -7.10 -16.25
N VAL A 109 -8.52 -8.25 -16.06
CA VAL A 109 -9.36 -8.47 -14.91
C VAL A 109 -8.43 -8.58 -13.70
N GLU A 110 -8.42 -7.58 -12.82
CA GLU A 110 -7.68 -7.52 -11.55
C GLU A 110 -8.01 -8.69 -10.56
N ARG A 111 -8.83 -9.67 -10.97
CA ARG A 111 -9.28 -10.80 -10.16
C ARG A 111 -8.18 -11.82 -9.84
N HIS A 112 -7.11 -11.89 -10.62
CA HIS A 112 -6.08 -12.92 -10.42
C HIS A 112 -5.40 -12.81 -9.06
N TRP A 113 -5.21 -11.59 -8.52
CA TRP A 113 -4.60 -11.41 -7.22
C TRP A 113 -5.52 -11.57 -5.99
N THR A 114 -6.80 -11.88 -6.18
CA THR A 114 -7.76 -12.00 -5.08
C THR A 114 -7.70 -13.34 -4.33
N PHE A 115 -6.93 -14.31 -4.83
CA PHE A 115 -6.90 -15.67 -4.28
C PHE A 115 -5.88 -15.81 -3.13
N SER A 116 -6.34 -16.27 -1.96
CA SER A 116 -5.53 -16.35 -0.73
C SER A 116 -4.34 -17.34 -0.79
N GLY A 117 -4.32 -18.27 -1.76
CA GLY A 117 -3.24 -19.24 -1.96
C GLY A 117 -2.22 -18.86 -3.04
N MET A 118 -2.45 -17.79 -3.79
CA MET A 118 -1.65 -17.45 -4.97
C MET A 118 -0.21 -17.09 -4.63
N ALA A 119 0.04 -16.34 -3.55
CA ALA A 119 1.42 -16.02 -3.15
C ALA A 119 2.21 -17.30 -2.84
N ALA A 120 1.59 -18.27 -2.18
CA ALA A 120 2.18 -19.57 -1.90
C ALA A 120 2.40 -20.40 -3.18
N ALA A 121 1.45 -20.35 -4.12
CA ALA A 121 1.57 -21.02 -5.42
C ALA A 121 2.73 -20.45 -6.26
N VAL A 122 2.90 -19.12 -6.30
CA VAL A 122 4.01 -18.45 -6.97
C VAL A 122 5.35 -18.78 -6.29
N GLU A 123 5.40 -18.80 -4.95
CA GLU A 123 6.58 -19.23 -4.20
C GLU A 123 6.96 -20.69 -4.50
N ALA A 124 5.98 -21.58 -4.64
CA ALA A 124 6.20 -22.99 -4.96
C ALA A 124 6.84 -23.16 -6.36
N VAL A 125 6.40 -22.37 -7.35
CA VAL A 125 6.95 -22.41 -8.73
C VAL A 125 8.32 -21.75 -8.82
N MET A 126 8.58 -20.71 -8.03
CA MET A 126 9.86 -19.99 -8.03
C MET A 126 11.04 -20.90 -7.62
N GLY A 127 10.80 -21.86 -6.74
CA GLY A 127 11.83 -22.78 -6.25
C GLY A 127 13.01 -22.08 -5.54
N PRO A 128 14.08 -22.80 -5.18
CA PRO A 128 15.22 -22.25 -4.43
C PRO A 128 16.20 -21.44 -5.30
N THR A 129 16.16 -21.57 -6.62
CA THR A 129 17.10 -20.92 -7.54
C THR A 129 16.37 -20.08 -8.57
N GLN A 130 16.33 -18.76 -8.35
CA GLN A 130 15.77 -17.80 -9.31
C GLN A 130 16.62 -17.72 -10.58
N SER A 131 15.94 -17.68 -11.73
CA SER A 131 16.58 -17.46 -13.04
C SER A 131 17.21 -16.07 -13.12
N GLU A 132 18.16 -15.90 -14.05
CA GLU A 132 18.78 -14.59 -14.31
C GLU A 132 17.76 -13.57 -14.86
N ARG A 133 16.78 -14.03 -15.65
CA ARG A 133 15.73 -13.17 -16.22
C ARG A 133 14.78 -12.66 -15.12
N LEU A 134 14.39 -13.53 -14.19
CA LEU A 134 13.54 -13.16 -13.06
C LEU A 134 14.24 -12.16 -12.14
N LYS A 135 15.52 -12.37 -11.82
CA LYS A 135 16.33 -11.42 -11.03
C LYS A 135 16.40 -10.04 -11.70
N GLN A 136 16.64 -10.00 -13.00
CA GLN A 136 16.67 -8.73 -13.75
C GLN A 136 15.31 -8.05 -13.76
N SER A 137 14.20 -8.80 -13.87
CA SER A 137 12.85 -8.24 -13.79
C SER A 137 12.56 -7.62 -12.41
N ILE A 138 12.90 -8.33 -11.33
CA ILE A 138 12.77 -7.91 -9.93
C ILE A 138 13.54 -6.60 -9.66
N ASP A 139 14.79 -6.48 -10.15
CA ASP A 139 15.61 -5.26 -9.96
C ASP A 139 15.16 -4.07 -10.83
N LEU A 140 14.73 -4.33 -12.07
CA LEU A 140 14.35 -3.26 -12.99
C LEU A 140 12.98 -2.67 -12.67
N MET A 141 12.05 -3.47 -12.18
CA MET A 141 10.66 -3.05 -12.09
C MET A 141 10.39 -1.89 -11.13
N PRO A 142 10.97 -1.82 -9.91
CA PRO A 142 10.83 -0.65 -9.05
C PRO A 142 11.33 0.63 -9.72
N LYS A 143 12.32 0.55 -10.62
CA LYS A 143 12.83 1.71 -11.38
C LYS A 143 11.81 2.20 -12.40
N PHE A 144 11.14 1.27 -13.11
CA PHE A 144 10.05 1.61 -14.02
C PHE A 144 8.85 2.22 -13.28
N LEU A 145 8.48 1.68 -12.11
CA LEU A 145 7.41 2.23 -11.29
C LEU A 145 7.70 3.67 -10.87
N ARG A 146 8.93 3.97 -10.42
CA ARG A 146 9.33 5.34 -10.07
C ARG A 146 9.23 6.29 -11.27
N LEU A 147 9.63 5.87 -12.46
CA LEU A 147 9.49 6.68 -13.69
C LEU A 147 8.02 6.88 -14.07
N TYR A 148 7.22 5.81 -14.02
CA TYR A 148 5.78 5.83 -14.26
C TYR A 148 5.10 6.85 -13.34
N PHE A 149 5.37 6.77 -12.04
CA PHE A 149 4.83 7.70 -11.04
C PHE A 149 5.36 9.13 -11.23
N GLY A 150 6.63 9.31 -11.60
CA GLY A 150 7.19 10.62 -11.89
C GLY A 150 6.47 11.34 -13.04
N VAL A 151 6.15 10.62 -14.11
CA VAL A 151 5.35 11.16 -15.22
C VAL A 151 3.89 11.36 -14.81
N ALA A 152 3.31 10.43 -14.05
CA ALA A 152 1.95 10.54 -13.54
C ALA A 152 1.73 11.84 -12.74
N ILE A 153 2.64 12.15 -11.82
CA ILE A 153 2.53 13.36 -11.00
C ILE A 153 2.71 14.63 -11.83
N ARG A 154 3.49 14.62 -12.92
CA ARG A 154 3.74 15.81 -13.73
C ARG A 154 2.66 16.06 -14.79
N ASP A 155 2.29 15.02 -15.53
CA ASP A 155 1.62 15.17 -16.83
C ASP A 155 0.18 14.64 -16.84
N VAL A 156 -0.21 13.81 -15.87
CA VAL A 156 -1.53 13.14 -15.86
C VAL A 156 -2.58 13.97 -15.12
N ASN A 157 -3.84 13.90 -15.57
CA ASN A 157 -4.95 14.64 -14.98
C ASN A 157 -5.50 14.01 -13.68
N ASP A 158 -6.20 14.82 -12.88
CA ASP A 158 -6.77 14.40 -11.59
C ASP A 158 -7.76 13.23 -11.71
N SER A 159 -8.51 13.12 -12.82
CA SER A 159 -9.44 12.01 -13.06
C SER A 159 -8.75 10.66 -13.20
N LEU A 160 -7.62 10.60 -13.90
CA LEU A 160 -6.83 9.38 -14.05
C LEU A 160 -6.10 9.03 -12.76
N LEU A 161 -5.63 10.04 -12.00
CA LEU A 161 -5.08 9.82 -10.66
C LEU A 161 -6.14 9.23 -9.70
N CYS A 162 -7.37 9.75 -9.74
CA CYS A 162 -8.51 9.20 -8.98
C CYS A 162 -8.84 7.75 -9.35
N ALA A 163 -8.65 7.36 -10.62
CA ALA A 163 -8.86 5.99 -11.06
C ALA A 163 -7.70 5.06 -10.63
N LEU A 164 -6.47 5.56 -10.64
CA LEU A 164 -5.28 4.79 -10.29
C LEU A 164 -5.15 4.51 -8.78
N LEU A 165 -5.50 5.49 -7.92
CA LEU A 165 -5.33 5.39 -6.47
C LEU A 165 -6.02 4.16 -5.85
N PRO A 166 -7.31 3.87 -6.15
CA PRO A 166 -7.97 2.65 -5.67
C PRO A 166 -7.27 1.36 -6.10
N THR A 167 -6.81 1.30 -7.36
CA THR A 167 -6.05 0.15 -7.87
C THR A 167 -4.75 -0.03 -7.09
N LEU A 168 -4.03 1.06 -6.80
CA LEU A 168 -2.83 1.03 -5.97
C LEU A 168 -3.12 0.50 -4.55
N PHE A 169 -4.19 0.98 -3.91
CA PHE A 169 -4.57 0.52 -2.56
C PHE A 169 -4.92 -0.97 -2.53
N PHE A 170 -5.49 -1.48 -3.62
CA PHE A 170 -5.78 -2.89 -3.77
C PHE A 170 -4.50 -3.71 -3.92
N ARG A 171 -3.57 -3.25 -4.78
CA ARG A 171 -2.36 -3.97 -5.14
C ARG A 171 -1.25 -3.96 -4.09
N ILE A 172 -1.31 -3.09 -3.07
CA ILE A 172 -0.20 -2.97 -2.10
C ILE A 172 0.11 -4.25 -1.32
N ASP A 173 -0.92 -5.08 -1.09
CA ASP A 173 -0.84 -6.36 -0.37
C ASP A 173 -0.75 -7.57 -1.32
N ALA A 174 -0.82 -7.31 -2.63
CA ALA A 174 -0.96 -8.28 -3.72
C ALA A 174 0.16 -8.04 -4.75
N MET A 175 1.40 -8.21 -4.28
CA MET A 175 2.62 -8.08 -5.06
C MET A 175 3.32 -9.44 -5.19
N PHE A 176 4.23 -9.54 -6.17
CA PHE A 176 5.09 -10.70 -6.32
C PHE A 176 5.84 -11.00 -5.00
N PRO A 177 5.89 -12.28 -4.55
CA PRO A 177 6.40 -12.68 -3.24
C PRO A 177 7.94 -12.69 -3.17
N ASP A 178 8.57 -11.57 -3.51
CA ASP A 178 9.97 -11.31 -3.27
C ASP A 178 10.11 -10.13 -2.28
N LYS A 179 10.90 -10.31 -1.22
CA LYS A 179 10.99 -9.32 -0.12
C LYS A 179 11.62 -8.00 -0.55
N GLN A 180 12.58 -8.02 -1.48
CA GLN A 180 13.25 -6.81 -1.94
C GLN A 180 12.33 -6.03 -2.87
N PHE A 181 11.77 -6.71 -3.87
CA PHE A 181 10.83 -6.12 -4.80
C PHE A 181 9.58 -5.57 -4.12
N SER A 182 8.92 -6.36 -3.27
CA SER A 182 7.69 -5.92 -2.58
C SER A 182 7.94 -4.69 -1.72
N SER A 183 9.05 -4.64 -0.97
CA SER A 183 9.42 -3.48 -0.16
C SER A 183 9.63 -2.22 -1.02
N GLU A 184 10.40 -2.33 -2.10
CA GLU A 184 10.68 -1.19 -2.97
C GLU A 184 9.45 -0.70 -3.75
N ALA A 185 8.64 -1.64 -4.27
CA ALA A 185 7.42 -1.33 -4.99
C ALA A 185 6.35 -0.73 -4.06
N GLN A 186 6.17 -1.27 -2.86
CA GLN A 186 5.28 -0.70 -1.84
C GLN A 186 5.72 0.72 -1.46
N LYS A 187 7.02 0.94 -1.23
CA LYS A 187 7.56 2.27 -0.95
C LYS A 187 7.26 3.25 -2.08
N ALA A 188 7.55 2.87 -3.33
CA ALA A 188 7.26 3.71 -4.49
C ALA A 188 5.76 4.04 -4.63
N CYS A 189 4.89 3.07 -4.35
CA CYS A 189 3.44 3.27 -4.37
C CYS A 189 2.97 4.24 -3.27
N LEU A 190 3.48 4.11 -2.04
CA LEU A 190 3.15 5.00 -0.94
C LEU A 190 3.66 6.43 -1.19
N GLU A 191 4.90 6.58 -1.66
CA GLU A 191 5.47 7.88 -2.02
C GLU A 191 4.64 8.57 -3.12
N PHE A 192 4.24 7.82 -4.16
CA PHE A 192 3.37 8.32 -5.21
C PHE A 192 1.99 8.75 -4.68
N MET A 193 1.37 7.93 -3.83
CA MET A 193 0.07 8.26 -3.23
C MET A 193 0.14 9.59 -2.46
N LEU A 194 1.16 9.77 -1.64
CA LEU A 194 1.36 11.00 -0.87
C LEU A 194 1.61 12.20 -1.80
N ALA A 195 2.43 12.03 -2.83
CA ALA A 195 2.69 13.07 -3.84
C ALA A 195 1.41 13.45 -4.62
N ALA A 196 0.55 12.49 -4.94
CA ALA A 196 -0.72 12.73 -5.61
C ALA A 196 -1.67 13.56 -4.73
N PHE A 197 -1.78 13.21 -3.44
CA PHE A 197 -2.57 13.98 -2.49
C PHE A 197 -1.98 15.37 -2.19
N GLN A 198 -0.66 15.51 -2.19
CA GLN A 198 0.00 16.81 -2.06
C GLN A 198 -0.32 17.71 -3.25
N ARG A 199 -0.23 17.18 -4.47
CA ARG A 199 -0.53 17.90 -5.71
C ARG A 199 -1.99 18.35 -5.75
N SER A 200 -2.91 17.45 -5.42
CA SER A 200 -4.35 17.69 -5.50
C SER A 200 -5.07 17.15 -4.25
N PRO A 201 -5.14 17.94 -3.14
CA PRO A 201 -5.79 17.52 -1.89
C PRO A 201 -7.23 17.03 -2.06
N GLN A 202 -7.96 17.63 -2.98
CA GLN A 202 -9.35 17.29 -3.33
C GLN A 202 -9.54 15.82 -3.73
N LEU A 203 -8.50 15.12 -4.22
CA LEU A 203 -8.56 13.70 -4.56
C LEU A 203 -9.00 12.86 -3.35
N ILE A 204 -8.59 13.21 -2.13
CA ILE A 204 -8.97 12.51 -0.90
C ILE A 204 -10.48 12.47 -0.73
N SER A 205 -11.17 13.58 -1.05
CA SER A 205 -12.63 13.64 -0.96
C SER A 205 -13.32 12.78 -2.02
N ILE A 206 -12.70 12.64 -3.19
CA ILE A 206 -13.22 11.85 -4.31
C ILE A 206 -13.03 10.35 -4.04
N VAL A 207 -11.83 9.93 -3.62
CA VAL A 207 -11.50 8.53 -3.32
C VAL A 207 -11.79 8.12 -1.87
N LYS A 208 -12.60 8.91 -1.13
CA LYS A 208 -12.87 8.69 0.31
C LYS A 208 -13.41 7.30 0.63
N LYS A 209 -14.23 6.71 -0.24
CA LYS A 209 -14.81 5.37 -0.03
C LYS A 209 -13.72 4.28 -0.04
N PRO A 210 -12.89 4.17 -1.09
CA PRO A 210 -11.70 3.32 -1.08
C PRO A 210 -10.79 3.52 0.14
N ILE A 211 -10.61 4.77 0.59
CA ILE A 211 -9.81 5.08 1.78
C ILE A 211 -10.45 4.50 3.04
N ILE A 212 -11.74 4.75 3.28
CA ILE A 212 -12.49 4.24 4.44
C ILE A 212 -12.47 2.71 4.46
N ASP A 213 -12.69 2.07 3.31
CA ASP A 213 -12.68 0.61 3.19
C ASP A 213 -11.30 0.03 3.56
N LYS A 214 -10.21 0.71 3.20
CA LYS A 214 -8.85 0.27 3.50
C LYS A 214 -8.45 0.51 4.96
N ILE A 215 -8.90 1.62 5.54
CA ILE A 215 -8.66 1.92 6.96
C ILE A 215 -9.45 0.96 7.86
N GLY A 216 -10.68 0.59 7.48
CA GLY A 216 -11.54 -0.32 8.25
C GLY A 216 -11.17 -1.81 8.17
N GLN A 217 -10.25 -2.19 7.29
CA GLN A 217 -9.81 -3.59 7.16
C GLN A 217 -8.90 -4.04 8.32
N PRO A 218 -8.91 -5.33 8.67
CA PRO A 218 -7.95 -5.86 9.63
C PRO A 218 -6.52 -5.77 9.08
N TYR A 219 -5.59 -5.25 9.89
CA TYR A 219 -4.18 -5.09 9.53
C TYR A 219 -3.41 -6.41 9.67
N THR A 220 -3.71 -7.37 8.79
CA THR A 220 -3.08 -8.71 8.78
C THR A 220 -1.65 -8.70 8.27
N SER A 221 -1.26 -7.69 7.50
CA SER A 221 0.08 -7.54 6.91
C SER A 221 0.69 -6.18 7.26
N SER A 222 2.03 -6.12 7.25
CA SER A 222 2.76 -4.87 7.44
C SER A 222 2.42 -3.83 6.36
N ALA A 223 2.20 -4.27 5.13
CA ALA A 223 1.84 -3.40 4.00
C ALA A 223 0.49 -2.72 4.22
N LYS A 224 -0.53 -3.47 4.68
CA LYS A 224 -1.84 -2.90 5.03
C LYS A 224 -1.76 -1.93 6.20
N ALA A 225 -0.97 -2.26 7.22
CA ALA A 225 -0.76 -1.39 8.38
C ALA A 225 -0.11 -0.06 7.98
N GLU A 226 0.94 -0.10 7.15
CA GLU A 226 1.60 1.11 6.65
C GLU A 226 0.69 1.91 5.72
N LEU A 227 -0.04 1.28 4.81
CA LEU A 227 -1.03 1.98 3.98
C LEU A 227 -2.06 2.72 4.84
N ALA A 228 -2.66 2.05 5.83
CA ALA A 228 -3.64 2.66 6.72
C ALA A 228 -3.04 3.84 7.50
N LEU A 229 -1.79 3.72 7.95
CA LEU A 229 -1.06 4.79 8.63
C LEU A 229 -0.88 6.01 7.71
N GLN A 230 -0.38 5.79 6.48
CA GLN A 230 -0.18 6.86 5.50
C GLN A 230 -1.49 7.52 5.07
N LEU A 231 -2.57 6.75 4.94
CA LEU A 231 -3.91 7.29 4.66
C LEU A 231 -4.42 8.14 5.82
N CYS A 232 -4.28 7.68 7.07
CA CYS A 232 -4.62 8.50 8.25
C CYS A 232 -3.83 9.81 8.28
N TRP A 233 -2.54 9.74 7.99
CA TRP A 233 -1.68 10.92 7.87
C TRP A 233 -2.22 11.90 6.82
N ALA A 234 -2.49 11.41 5.60
CA ALA A 234 -2.95 12.25 4.49
C ALA A 234 -4.32 12.89 4.77
N ILE A 235 -5.25 12.14 5.38
CA ILE A 235 -6.55 12.69 5.81
C ILE A 235 -6.35 13.89 6.75
N GLY A 236 -5.46 13.75 7.74
CA GLY A 236 -5.16 14.80 8.70
C GLY A 236 -4.48 16.01 8.05
N GLU A 237 -3.40 15.78 7.31
CA GLU A 237 -2.57 16.83 6.69
C GLU A 237 -3.38 17.71 5.74
N TYR A 238 -4.22 17.08 4.92
CA TYR A 238 -4.99 17.76 3.86
C TYR A 238 -6.45 18.02 4.25
N GLY A 239 -6.79 17.92 5.53
CA GLY A 239 -8.12 18.26 6.04
C GLY A 239 -9.26 17.45 5.41
N GLY A 240 -9.01 16.21 4.97
CA GLY A 240 -10.02 15.37 4.32
C GLY A 240 -10.44 15.82 2.91
N GLY A 241 -9.60 16.59 2.23
CA GLY A 241 -9.86 17.11 0.88
C GLY A 241 -9.94 18.64 0.77
N GLY A 242 -9.48 19.35 1.80
CA GLY A 242 -9.54 20.81 1.90
C GLY A 242 -10.72 21.34 2.71
N SER A 243 -10.67 22.64 3.04
CA SER A 243 -11.67 23.33 3.88
C SER A 243 -13.07 23.37 3.28
N SER A 244 -13.20 23.22 1.95
CA SER A 244 -14.47 23.20 1.22
C SER A 244 -15.19 21.83 1.29
N GLN A 245 -14.47 20.73 1.53
CA GLN A 245 -14.99 19.36 1.43
C GLN A 245 -15.56 18.80 2.74
N LYS A 246 -16.45 19.55 3.39
CA LYS A 246 -16.97 19.22 4.74
C LYS A 246 -17.67 17.86 4.84
N ALA A 247 -18.44 17.49 3.81
CA ALA A 247 -19.19 16.23 3.82
C ALA A 247 -18.25 15.02 3.79
N ALA A 248 -17.24 15.04 2.93
CA ALA A 248 -16.22 14.00 2.88
C ALA A 248 -15.38 13.96 4.17
N ALA A 249 -14.97 15.13 4.67
CA ALA A 249 -14.21 15.22 5.92
C ALA A 249 -14.96 14.64 7.12
N ARG A 250 -16.29 14.77 7.16
CA ARG A 250 -17.14 14.18 8.22
C ARG A 250 -17.14 12.66 8.20
N GLU A 251 -17.32 12.05 7.02
CA GLU A 251 -17.29 10.59 6.86
C GLU A 251 -15.90 10.03 7.22
N LEU A 252 -14.83 10.72 6.80
CA LEU A 252 -13.45 10.36 7.16
C LEU A 252 -13.22 10.50 8.68
N PHE A 253 -13.72 11.56 9.30
CA PHE A 253 -13.64 11.73 10.75
C PHE A 253 -14.36 10.60 11.50
N GLU A 254 -15.55 10.22 11.04
CA GLU A 254 -16.33 9.10 11.61
C GLU A 254 -15.60 7.76 11.49
N CYS A 255 -14.95 7.51 10.36
CA CYS A 255 -14.09 6.34 10.18
C CYS A 255 -12.93 6.32 11.18
N LEU A 256 -12.23 7.45 11.35
CA LEU A 256 -11.13 7.57 12.31
C LEU A 256 -11.59 7.43 13.76
N GLU A 257 -12.74 8.00 14.11
CA GLU A 257 -13.35 7.88 15.43
C GLU A 257 -13.75 6.42 15.74
N LEU A 258 -14.34 5.72 14.75
CA LEU A 258 -14.68 4.31 14.88
C LEU A 258 -13.43 3.46 15.10
N LEU A 259 -12.40 3.63 14.26
CA LEU A 259 -11.13 2.92 14.38
C LEU A 259 -10.49 3.14 15.76
N LEU A 260 -10.53 4.38 16.27
CA LEU A 260 -10.04 4.71 17.60
C LEU A 260 -10.79 3.91 18.67
N TYR A 261 -12.13 3.96 18.67
CA TYR A 261 -12.95 3.32 19.69
C TYR A 261 -12.93 1.79 19.65
N GLU A 262 -12.83 1.18 18.47
CA GLU A 262 -12.65 -0.27 18.34
C GLU A 262 -11.36 -0.73 19.02
N ASN A 263 -10.27 0.02 18.80
CA ASN A 263 -8.98 -0.27 19.43
C ASN A 263 -8.98 -0.01 20.96
N LEU A 264 -9.78 0.95 21.44
CA LEU A 264 -10.00 1.13 22.90
C LEU A 264 -10.77 -0.04 23.51
N SER A 265 -11.80 -0.53 22.81
CA SER A 265 -12.75 -1.52 23.31
C SER A 265 -12.20 -2.95 23.27
N SER A 266 -11.46 -3.30 22.21
CA SER A 266 -10.85 -4.63 22.02
C SER A 266 -9.93 -5.05 23.19
N ARG A 267 -9.36 -4.08 23.92
CA ARG A 267 -8.50 -4.34 25.07
C ARG A 267 -9.21 -4.35 26.42
N GLY A 268 -10.43 -3.80 26.50
CA GLY A 268 -11.29 -3.97 27.68
C GLY A 268 -11.71 -5.43 27.87
N ALA A 269 -11.97 -6.14 26.76
CA ALA A 269 -12.38 -7.55 26.75
C ALA A 269 -11.22 -8.54 27.02
N ARG A 270 -9.99 -8.23 26.58
CA ARG A 270 -8.80 -9.09 26.82
C ARG A 270 -8.30 -9.07 28.28
N ARG A 271 -8.87 -8.24 29.17
CA ARG A 271 -8.51 -8.22 30.60
C ARG A 271 -9.21 -9.28 31.43
N MET A 272 -10.28 -9.91 30.93
CA MET A 272 -11.02 -10.91 31.71
C MET A 272 -10.41 -12.33 31.63
N GLY A 273 -9.42 -12.54 30.77
CA GLY A 273 -8.68 -13.81 30.69
C GLY A 273 -7.37 -13.65 29.95
N ASP A 274 -6.26 -13.50 30.68
CA ASP A 274 -5.04 -14.31 30.49
C ASP A 274 -3.85 -13.75 31.29
N ILE A 275 -3.42 -14.57 32.24
CA ILE A 275 -2.06 -15.04 32.55
C ILE A 275 -0.93 -14.36 31.74
N PRO A 276 0.18 -13.93 32.38
CA PRO A 276 1.30 -13.27 31.70
C PRO A 276 1.99 -14.24 30.72
N ARG A 277 1.57 -14.21 29.45
CA ARG A 277 2.26 -14.91 28.37
C ARG A 277 3.58 -14.18 28.10
N VAL A 278 4.67 -14.95 28.03
CA VAL A 278 6.01 -14.51 27.61
C VAL A 278 5.89 -13.63 26.37
N LEU A 279 6.43 -12.42 26.43
CA LEU A 279 6.43 -11.46 25.33
C LEU A 279 7.35 -12.00 24.22
N SER A 280 6.78 -12.56 23.17
CA SER A 280 7.52 -12.84 21.92
C SER A 280 7.75 -11.53 21.16
N ASP A 281 8.90 -11.40 20.49
CA ASP A 281 9.27 -10.22 19.69
C ASP A 281 8.19 -9.82 18.66
N GLY A 282 7.47 -10.81 18.10
CA GLY A 282 6.37 -10.55 17.17
C GLY A 282 5.22 -9.75 17.79
N ASN A 283 4.90 -10.00 19.07
CA ASN A 283 3.85 -9.27 19.79
C ASN A 283 4.29 -7.82 20.13
N LEU A 284 5.59 -7.59 20.26
CA LEU A 284 6.13 -6.24 20.51
C LEU A 284 6.07 -5.39 19.25
N LEU A 285 6.43 -5.95 18.09
CA LEU A 285 6.35 -5.28 16.80
C LEU A 285 4.91 -4.94 16.43
N GLU A 286 3.97 -5.86 16.61
CA GLU A 286 2.54 -5.64 16.36
C GLU A 286 1.95 -4.58 17.32
N ARG A 287 2.44 -4.55 18.57
CA ARG A 287 2.03 -3.53 19.54
C ARG A 287 2.60 -2.16 19.16
N ALA A 288 3.86 -2.11 18.72
CA ALA A 288 4.49 -0.88 18.26
C ALA A 288 3.78 -0.34 17.02
N SER A 289 3.59 -1.16 15.98
CA SER A 289 2.88 -0.81 14.73
C SER A 289 1.48 -0.24 15.02
N ARG A 290 0.72 -0.89 15.92
CA ARG A 290 -0.60 -0.43 16.35
C ARG A 290 -0.54 0.90 17.13
N ALA A 291 0.45 1.08 18.00
CA ALA A 291 0.65 2.36 18.68
C ALA A 291 0.95 3.48 17.67
N ARG A 292 1.71 3.19 16.60
CA ARG A 292 1.97 4.14 15.51
C ARG A 292 0.70 4.60 14.84
N LEU A 293 -0.12 3.64 14.44
CA LEU A 293 -1.38 3.91 13.79
C LEU A 293 -2.30 4.75 14.69
N LEU A 294 -2.41 4.41 15.98
CA LEU A 294 -3.26 5.18 16.91
C LEU A 294 -2.74 6.60 17.14
N CYS A 295 -1.43 6.81 17.22
CA CYS A 295 -0.86 8.15 17.23
C CYS A 295 -1.22 8.92 15.94
N ALA A 296 -1.16 8.25 14.79
CA ALA A 296 -1.54 8.85 13.52
C ALA A 296 -3.02 9.24 13.48
N VAL A 297 -3.91 8.36 13.95
CA VAL A 297 -5.35 8.61 14.07
C VAL A 297 -5.65 9.77 15.01
N VAL A 298 -5.03 9.78 16.20
CA VAL A 298 -5.17 10.88 17.18
C VAL A 298 -4.74 12.21 16.57
N THR A 299 -3.63 12.22 15.84
CA THR A 299 -3.14 13.42 15.14
C THR A 299 -4.09 13.84 14.03
N ALA A 300 -4.57 12.90 13.22
CA ALA A 300 -5.48 13.16 12.11
C ALA A 300 -6.83 13.72 12.59
N ILE A 301 -7.41 13.16 13.66
CA ILE A 301 -8.61 13.69 14.33
C ILE A 301 -8.39 15.13 14.77
N THR A 302 -7.24 15.42 15.37
CA THR A 302 -6.91 16.77 15.86
C THR A 302 -6.75 17.75 14.69
N LYS A 303 -5.98 17.38 13.65
CA LYS A 303 -5.80 18.20 12.45
C LYS A 303 -7.11 18.44 11.71
N LEU A 304 -7.95 17.42 11.53
CA LEU A 304 -9.29 17.58 10.96
C LEU A 304 -10.15 18.55 11.77
N ALA A 305 -10.10 18.50 13.11
CA ALA A 305 -10.82 19.43 13.96
C ALA A 305 -10.29 20.87 13.90
N THR A 306 -8.99 21.06 13.64
CA THR A 306 -8.43 22.40 13.38
C THR A 306 -8.85 22.96 12.03
N CYS A 307 -8.94 22.12 11.01
CA CYS A 307 -9.40 22.52 9.67
C CYS A 307 -10.92 22.76 9.65
N HIS A 308 -11.69 21.84 10.24
CA HIS A 308 -13.15 21.87 10.30
C HIS A 308 -13.63 22.03 11.76
N LYS A 309 -13.87 23.27 12.17
CA LYS A 309 -14.23 23.64 13.55
C LYS A 309 -15.45 22.91 14.11
N GLU A 310 -16.35 22.41 13.25
CA GLU A 310 -17.52 21.61 13.64
C GLU A 310 -17.16 20.30 14.35
N PHE A 311 -15.98 19.74 14.08
CA PHE A 311 -15.53 18.51 14.73
C PHE A 311 -14.87 18.74 16.10
N GLY A 312 -14.59 19.99 16.48
CA GLY A 312 -13.89 20.33 17.73
C GLY A 312 -14.42 19.62 18.98
N PRO A 313 -15.72 19.72 19.31
CA PRO A 313 -16.28 19.05 20.47
C PRO A 313 -16.16 17.51 20.41
N ARG A 314 -16.36 16.90 19.23
CA ARG A 314 -16.23 15.45 19.02
C ARG A 314 -14.79 15.00 19.19
N ALA A 315 -13.84 15.72 18.60
CA ALA A 315 -12.42 15.46 18.73
C ALA A 315 -11.97 15.56 20.20
N HIS A 316 -12.44 16.57 20.94
CA HIS A 316 -12.15 16.70 22.37
C HIS A 316 -12.66 15.48 23.16
N VAL A 317 -13.87 14.98 22.87
CA VAL A 317 -14.40 13.75 23.49
C VAL A 317 -13.56 12.52 23.13
N CYS A 318 -13.17 12.37 21.86
CA CYS A 318 -12.31 11.27 21.39
C CYS A 318 -10.99 11.25 22.17
N LEU A 319 -10.28 12.38 22.19
CA LEU A 319 -8.98 12.48 22.87
C LEU A 319 -9.12 12.34 24.39
N THR A 320 -10.18 12.88 24.99
CA THR A 320 -10.45 12.73 26.43
C THR A 320 -10.66 11.26 26.80
N LYS A 321 -11.37 10.49 25.97
CA LYS A 321 -11.53 9.04 26.17
C LYS A 321 -10.18 8.32 26.11
N VAL A 322 -9.33 8.64 25.14
CA VAL A 322 -7.97 8.09 25.04
C VAL A 322 -7.13 8.43 26.28
N ALA A 323 -7.18 9.68 26.74
CA ALA A 323 -6.47 10.15 27.92
C ALA A 323 -6.94 9.47 29.22
N ARG A 324 -8.23 9.09 29.31
CA ARG A 324 -8.80 8.32 30.42
C ARG A 324 -8.43 6.83 30.37
N SER A 325 -8.17 6.30 29.17
CA SER A 325 -7.77 4.90 28.95
C SER A 325 -6.27 4.61 29.16
N HIS A 326 -5.56 5.41 29.97
CA HIS A 326 -4.11 5.27 30.24
C HIS A 326 -3.68 3.86 30.64
N GLN A 327 -4.52 3.12 31.37
CA GLN A 327 -4.18 1.79 31.85
C GLN A 327 -4.24 0.71 30.75
N VAL A 328 -4.93 1.01 29.65
CA VAL A 328 -5.24 0.06 28.58
C VAL A 328 -4.42 0.33 27.33
N LEU A 329 -3.94 1.55 27.13
CA LEU A 329 -3.17 1.95 25.94
C LEU A 329 -1.67 1.99 26.16
N ASP A 330 -0.93 2.07 25.06
CA ASP A 330 0.47 2.42 25.11
C ASP A 330 0.65 3.84 25.70
N LYS A 331 1.69 4.01 26.52
CA LYS A 331 2.02 5.30 27.15
C LYS A 331 2.29 6.38 26.11
N VAL A 332 2.81 6.02 24.93
CA VAL A 332 3.06 6.96 23.84
C VAL A 332 1.76 7.53 23.30
N VAL A 333 0.78 6.69 22.97
CA VAL A 333 -0.55 7.11 22.46
C VAL A 333 -1.28 7.97 23.49
N TRP A 334 -1.22 7.58 24.76
CA TRP A 334 -1.82 8.36 25.84
C TRP A 334 -1.21 9.75 25.98
N ARG A 335 0.12 9.84 25.96
CA ARG A 335 0.82 11.13 26.07
C ARG A 335 0.46 12.02 24.89
N HIS A 336 0.49 11.47 23.69
CA HIS A 336 0.13 12.15 22.45
C HIS A 336 -1.29 12.75 22.51
N ALA A 337 -2.26 11.99 23.03
CA ALA A 337 -3.62 12.49 23.20
C ALA A 337 -3.73 13.61 24.26
N ARG A 338 -2.94 13.55 25.35
CA ARG A 338 -2.92 14.63 26.36
C ARG A 338 -2.29 15.90 25.82
N ASP A 339 -1.21 15.77 25.06
CA ASP A 339 -0.51 16.91 24.46
C ASP A 339 -1.44 17.63 23.48
N TYR A 340 -2.18 16.90 22.63
CA TYR A 340 -3.17 17.51 21.74
C TYR A 340 -4.40 18.05 22.46
N LEU A 341 -4.87 17.43 23.55
CA LEU A 341 -5.94 18.03 24.37
C LEU A 341 -5.52 19.40 24.91
N GLY A 342 -4.29 19.50 25.44
CA GLY A 342 -3.72 20.76 25.91
C GLY A 342 -3.59 21.77 24.77
N LEU A 343 -3.10 21.34 23.61
CA LEU A 343 -2.97 22.21 22.43
C LEU A 343 -4.33 22.72 21.93
N MET A 344 -5.37 21.88 21.92
CA MET A 344 -6.72 22.27 21.51
C MET A 344 -7.38 23.31 22.43
N HIS A 345 -6.86 23.52 23.66
CA HIS A 345 -7.35 24.61 24.52
C HIS A 345 -6.89 25.99 24.00
N GLU A 346 -5.81 26.04 23.22
CA GLU A 346 -5.26 27.24 22.62
C GLU A 346 -5.42 27.20 21.09
N PRO A 347 -6.60 27.53 20.55
CA PRO A 347 -6.94 27.28 19.14
C PRO A 347 -6.04 28.01 18.14
N VAL A 348 -5.48 29.17 18.52
CA VAL A 348 -4.56 29.95 17.66
C VAL A 348 -3.23 29.22 17.52
N ILE A 349 -2.66 28.76 18.63
CA ILE A 349 -1.41 27.99 18.66
C ILE A 349 -1.64 26.64 17.96
N CYS A 350 -2.75 25.99 18.25
CA CYS A 350 -3.16 24.75 17.60
C CYS A 350 -3.23 24.89 16.09
N SER A 351 -3.89 25.93 15.57
CA SER A 351 -3.96 26.20 14.13
C SER A 351 -2.61 26.59 13.53
N SER A 352 -1.73 27.26 14.27
CA SER A 352 -0.38 27.60 13.77
C SER A 352 0.52 26.37 13.67
N ILE A 353 0.28 25.35 14.48
CA ILE A 353 1.10 24.14 14.53
C ILE A 353 0.53 23.01 13.65
N LEU A 354 -0.78 22.85 13.64
CA LEU A 354 -1.51 21.74 13.02
C LEU A 354 -2.34 22.16 11.80
N GLY A 355 -2.41 23.46 11.50
CA GLY A 355 -3.19 23.96 10.38
C GLY A 355 -2.69 23.48 9.02
N PRO A 356 -3.54 23.53 7.99
CA PRO A 356 -3.21 23.09 6.63
C PRO A 356 -2.04 23.91 6.07
N SER A 357 -0.97 23.21 5.68
CA SER A 357 0.26 23.79 5.12
C SER A 357 0.07 24.49 3.77
N ASN A 358 -0.96 24.10 3.01
CA ASN A 358 -1.24 24.61 1.67
C ASN A 358 -2.16 25.84 1.64
N GLU A 359 -2.85 26.17 2.72
CA GLU A 359 -3.59 27.43 2.84
C GLU A 359 -2.64 28.52 3.34
N ILE A 360 -1.73 28.96 2.48
CA ILE A 360 -1.03 30.25 2.63
C ILE A 360 -2.04 31.36 2.32
N ASP A 361 -3.14 31.39 3.05
CA ASP A 361 -3.88 32.63 3.24
C ASP A 361 -3.19 33.35 4.40
N ASP A 362 -2.73 34.58 4.14
CA ASP A 362 -2.23 35.55 5.11
C ASP A 362 -3.30 35.83 6.18
N ARG A 363 -3.53 34.88 7.08
CA ARG A 363 -4.29 35.11 8.30
C ARG A 363 -3.36 35.89 9.24
N PRO A 364 -3.73 37.10 9.68
CA PRO A 364 -2.91 37.85 10.62
C PRO A 364 -2.75 37.04 11.91
N GLY A 365 -1.50 36.67 12.23
CA GLY A 365 -1.15 35.85 13.40
C GLY A 365 -0.57 34.47 13.09
N THR A 366 -0.50 34.05 11.83
CA THR A 366 0.19 32.80 11.44
C THR A 366 1.71 33.02 11.40
N ILE A 367 2.46 32.29 12.24
CA ILE A 367 3.94 32.33 12.22
C ILE A 367 4.42 31.53 11.01
N ARG A 368 5.10 32.19 10.07
CA ARG A 368 5.77 31.54 8.94
C ARG A 368 7.05 30.85 9.44
N TRP A 369 6.94 29.56 9.74
CA TRP A 369 8.10 28.75 10.14
C TRP A 369 9.10 28.50 9.00
N ALA A 370 8.72 28.76 7.75
CA ALA A 370 9.60 28.67 6.58
C ALA A 370 10.73 29.73 6.58
N ASP A 371 10.54 30.87 7.23
CA ASP A 371 11.56 31.93 7.31
C ASP A 371 12.61 31.67 8.42
N ALA A 372 12.44 30.60 9.22
CA ALA A 372 13.34 30.18 10.29
C ALA A 372 14.36 29.12 9.83
N ASP A 373 14.88 29.34 8.62
CA ASP A 373 15.58 28.42 7.73
C ASP A 373 17.02 28.03 8.16
N SER A 374 17.32 28.06 9.46
CA SER A 374 18.58 27.50 9.95
C SER A 374 18.46 26.46 11.06
N LYS A 375 17.33 26.37 11.80
CA LYS A 375 17.14 25.37 12.88
C LYS A 375 15.69 24.98 13.21
N ALA A 376 14.67 25.50 12.52
CA ALA A 376 13.28 25.22 12.89
C ALA A 376 12.63 24.23 11.92
N VAL A 377 12.21 23.10 12.48
CA VAL A 377 11.59 21.96 11.82
C VAL A 377 10.31 22.38 11.09
N THR A 378 10.34 22.37 9.75
CA THR A 378 9.12 22.25 8.96
C THR A 378 8.51 20.89 9.28
N HIS A 379 7.26 20.90 9.74
CA HIS A 379 6.46 19.74 10.13
C HIS A 379 6.82 19.15 11.50
N ILE A 380 6.04 19.46 12.54
CA ILE A 380 6.02 18.61 13.73
C ILE A 380 5.66 17.21 13.24
N PRO A 381 6.54 16.21 13.41
CA PRO A 381 6.24 14.88 12.91
C PRO A 381 5.02 14.35 13.64
N PHE A 382 4.21 13.52 12.96
CA PHE A 382 3.14 12.73 13.59
C PHE A 382 3.65 11.84 14.75
N TYR A 383 4.97 11.80 14.90
CA TYR A 383 5.76 11.31 16.00
C TYR A 383 6.57 12.43 16.65
N LEU A 384 6.27 12.78 17.90
CA LEU A 384 7.32 13.32 18.77
C LEU A 384 8.25 12.16 19.14
N LEU A 385 9.18 11.82 18.24
CA LEU A 385 10.32 10.99 18.57
C LEU A 385 11.08 11.69 19.68
N GLN A 386 11.35 10.98 20.78
CA GLN A 386 12.31 11.43 21.77
C GLN A 386 13.65 11.69 21.06
N GLY A 387 14.00 12.97 20.91
CA GLY A 387 15.37 13.47 20.75
C GLY A 387 16.29 12.76 19.75
N LYS A 388 15.96 12.76 18.46
CA LYS A 388 16.98 12.60 17.40
C LYS A 388 17.02 13.85 16.53
N GLU A 389 18.18 14.50 16.48
CA GLU A 389 18.48 15.61 15.58
C GLU A 389 18.67 15.07 14.15
N GLY A 390 17.90 15.58 13.20
CA GLY A 390 18.01 15.28 11.78
C GLY A 390 16.84 15.88 10.98
N PRO A 391 17.00 16.20 9.69
CA PRO A 391 15.91 16.70 8.85
C PRO A 391 14.78 15.67 8.73
N PRO A 392 13.53 16.08 8.43
CA PRO A 392 12.39 15.19 8.42
C PRO A 392 12.50 14.25 7.22
N PHE A 393 13.13 13.09 7.42
CA PHE A 393 12.98 11.99 6.50
C PHE A 393 11.57 11.43 6.72
N HIS A 394 10.77 11.38 5.65
CA HIS A 394 9.54 10.58 5.54
C HIS A 394 9.86 9.07 5.58
N ASP A 395 10.86 8.67 6.35
CA ASP A 395 11.25 7.29 6.50
C ASP A 395 10.45 6.70 7.65
N PHE A 396 9.28 6.15 7.32
CA PHE A 396 8.46 5.38 8.25
C PHE A 396 9.04 3.96 8.50
N SER A 397 10.28 3.70 8.05
CA SER A 397 10.94 2.42 8.21
C SER A 397 11.06 2.01 9.68
N LEU A 398 10.93 0.71 9.93
CA LEU A 398 11.07 0.11 11.27
C LEU A 398 12.47 0.28 11.89
N SER A 399 13.40 0.93 11.17
CA SER A 399 14.77 1.22 11.60
C SER A 399 14.83 1.99 12.91
N ASP A 400 13.78 2.77 13.23
CA ASP A 400 13.68 3.53 14.48
C ASP A 400 13.50 2.66 15.74
N LEU A 401 13.16 1.37 15.59
CA LEU A 401 13.05 0.43 16.72
C LEU A 401 14.39 -0.20 17.13
N PHE A 402 15.39 -0.17 16.25
CA PHE A 402 16.73 -0.63 16.60
C PHE A 402 17.51 0.55 17.17
N GLY A 403 17.47 0.69 18.49
CA GLY A 403 18.52 1.42 19.19
C GLY A 403 19.86 0.81 18.77
N HIS A 404 20.78 1.64 18.26
CA HIS A 404 22.17 1.23 18.12
C HIS A 404 22.62 0.63 19.46
N ALA A 405 23.18 -0.58 19.40
CA ALA A 405 23.83 -1.23 20.52
C ALA A 405 24.93 -0.35 21.14
#